data_AF-A0A0R3U878-F1
#
_entry.id   AF-A0A0R3U878-F1
#
_cell.length_a   1.000
_cell.length_b   1.000
_cell.length_c   1.000
_cell.angle_alpha   90.00
_cell.angle_beta   90.00
_cell.angle_gamma   90.00
#
_symmetry.space_group_name_H-M   'P 1'
#
loop_
_entity.id
_entity.type
_entity.pdbx_description
1 polymer ?
#
loop_
_entity_poly.entity_id
_entity_poly.type
_entity_poly.pdbx_seq_one_letter_code
_entity_poly.pdbx_strand_id
1 'polypeptide(L)'
;MSSEGLKKTLEAIPVLKTRAGPRDGDEWVTRLKEEYTSLIKYVEHNKANDSHWFQLESNANGTRWFGKCWHIHENKKYEFDVCFDIPVAYPVAIPEIMIPELDGKTAKMYRGGKICLTDHFKPLWTRNVPKFGIAHAMALGLGPWLAVEIAGYLNLLANSVDNFSHGVSLGASFSISVRSGLVATSCLLIHEVPHEVTDFIILLRSGFSRWGAIKAQVSKFRNFKPRFSN
;
A
#
# COMPACT_ATOMS: atom_id res chain seq x y z
N MET A 1 -3.67 10.70 -3.69
CA MET A 1 -3.41 11.44 -4.94
C MET A 1 -4.73 11.68 -5.67
N SER A 2 -5.03 12.92 -6.06
CA SER A 2 -6.10 13.17 -7.04
C SER A 2 -5.77 12.44 -8.36
N SER A 3 -6.79 12.02 -9.09
CA SER A 3 -6.63 11.34 -10.39
C SER A 3 -5.77 12.14 -11.39
N GLU A 4 -5.75 13.46 -11.23
CA GLU A 4 -4.98 14.41 -12.02
C GLU A 4 -3.48 14.43 -11.69
N GLY A 5 -3.12 14.29 -10.40
CA GLY A 5 -1.72 14.16 -9.98
C GLY A 5 -1.09 12.88 -10.52
N LEU A 6 -1.81 11.76 -10.44
CA LEU A 6 -1.34 10.48 -10.99
C LEU A 6 -1.14 10.55 -12.51
N LYS A 7 -2.05 11.21 -13.24
CA LYS A 7 -1.92 11.41 -14.70
C LYS A 7 -0.64 12.17 -15.05
N LYS A 8 -0.36 13.29 -14.37
CA LYS A 8 0.86 14.07 -14.59
C LYS A 8 2.12 13.25 -14.31
N THR A 9 2.13 12.46 -13.24
CA THR A 9 3.24 11.55 -12.95
C THR A 9 3.43 10.51 -14.06
N LEU A 10 2.34 9.96 -14.60
CA LEU A 10 2.39 8.96 -15.69
C LEU A 10 2.88 9.55 -17.01
N GLU A 11 2.50 10.78 -17.33
CA GLU A 11 2.95 11.48 -18.53
C GLU A 11 4.47 11.73 -18.51
N ALA A 12 5.06 11.85 -17.33
CA ALA A 12 6.51 12.01 -17.16
C ALA A 12 7.30 10.70 -17.34
N ILE A 13 6.64 9.53 -17.27
CA ILE A 13 7.31 8.23 -17.40
C ILE A 13 7.51 7.89 -18.88
N PRO A 14 8.76 7.66 -19.34
CA PRO A 14 9.01 7.22 -20.70
C PRO A 14 8.35 5.88 -20.98
N VAL A 15 7.57 5.84 -22.06
CA VAL A 15 7.01 4.60 -22.60
C VAL A 15 8.08 3.79 -23.32
N LEU A 16 7.96 2.47 -23.23
CA LEU A 16 8.87 1.52 -23.83
C LEU A 16 8.43 1.14 -25.25
N LYS A 17 9.37 0.69 -26.07
CA LYS A 17 9.13 0.37 -27.48
C LYS A 17 9.40 -1.10 -27.78
N THR A 18 10.46 -1.65 -27.20
CA THR A 18 10.94 -2.99 -27.49
C THR A 18 10.01 -4.03 -26.87
N ARG A 19 9.50 -5.00 -27.65
CA ARG A 19 8.67 -6.10 -27.14
C ARG A 19 9.52 -7.36 -26.97
N ALA A 20 10.29 -7.40 -25.89
CA ALA A 20 11.17 -8.51 -25.57
C ALA A 20 11.08 -8.89 -24.09
N GLY A 21 11.15 -10.18 -23.82
CA GLY A 21 11.24 -10.77 -22.48
C GLY A 21 12.60 -11.41 -22.21
N PRO A 22 12.78 -12.02 -21.02
CA PRO A 22 14.08 -12.55 -20.58
C PRO A 22 14.72 -13.62 -21.47
N ARG A 23 13.98 -14.21 -22.42
CA ARG A 23 14.49 -15.27 -23.32
C ARG A 23 14.90 -14.77 -24.70
N ASP A 24 14.70 -13.49 -25.00
CA ASP A 24 14.89 -12.93 -26.34
C ASP A 24 16.32 -12.38 -26.56
N GLY A 25 17.29 -12.78 -25.73
CA GLY A 25 18.72 -12.48 -25.93
C GLY A 25 19.04 -10.99 -26.00
N ASP A 26 19.58 -10.52 -27.13
CA ASP A 26 20.00 -9.13 -27.32
C ASP A 26 18.84 -8.13 -27.29
N GLU A 27 17.63 -8.56 -27.70
CA GLU A 27 16.44 -7.72 -27.61
C GLU A 27 16.04 -7.47 -26.15
N TRP A 28 16.29 -8.43 -25.26
CA TRP A 28 16.10 -8.26 -23.82
C TRP A 28 17.04 -7.21 -23.24
N VAL A 29 18.30 -7.19 -23.68
CA VAL A 29 19.27 -6.17 -23.25
C VAL A 29 18.82 -4.77 -23.70
N THR A 30 18.27 -4.66 -24.91
CA THR A 30 17.69 -3.41 -25.42
C THR A 30 16.48 -2.98 -24.59
N ARG A 31 15.57 -3.91 -24.28
CA ARG A 31 14.42 -3.66 -23.41
C ARG A 31 14.86 -3.24 -22.00
N LEU A 32 15.85 -3.90 -21.41
CA LEU A 32 16.37 -3.55 -20.08
C LEU A 32 16.92 -2.13 -20.04
N LYS A 33 17.64 -1.68 -21.08
CA LYS A 33 18.09 -0.29 -21.18
C LYS A 33 16.91 0.70 -21.16
N GLU A 34 15.82 0.37 -21.86
CA GLU A 34 14.59 1.16 -21.82
C GLU A 34 13.95 1.17 -20.42
N GLU A 35 13.90 0.01 -19.75
CA GLU A 35 13.36 -0.12 -18.38
C GLU A 35 14.15 0.72 -17.37
N TYR A 36 15.49 0.63 -17.38
CA TYR A 36 16.34 1.44 -16.53
C TYR A 36 16.18 2.93 -16.82
N THR A 37 16.14 3.32 -18.09
CA THR A 37 15.93 4.73 -18.47
C THR A 37 14.57 5.23 -17.96
N SER A 38 13.52 4.42 -18.11
CA SER A 38 12.17 4.74 -17.64
C SER A 38 12.12 4.88 -16.11
N LEU A 39 12.75 3.95 -15.38
CA LEU A 39 12.86 3.98 -13.91
C LEU A 39 13.66 5.17 -13.40
N ILE A 40 14.82 5.46 -13.99
CA ILE A 40 15.67 6.59 -13.59
C ILE A 40 14.90 7.90 -13.76
N LYS A 41 14.27 8.12 -14.92
CA LYS A 41 13.47 9.34 -15.13
C LYS A 41 12.28 9.44 -14.19
N TYR A 42 11.64 8.31 -13.87
CA TYR A 42 10.56 8.29 -12.88
C TYR A 42 11.07 8.68 -11.49
N VAL A 43 12.21 8.14 -11.07
CA VAL A 43 12.85 8.49 -9.79
C VAL A 43 13.30 9.95 -9.75
N GLU A 44 13.91 10.46 -10.82
CA GLU A 44 14.31 11.87 -10.95
C GLU A 44 13.09 12.80 -10.86
N HIS A 45 12.01 12.49 -11.58
CA HIS A 45 10.77 13.23 -11.50
C HIS A 45 10.18 13.23 -10.08
N ASN A 46 10.19 12.08 -9.40
CA ASN A 46 9.69 11.99 -8.03
C ASN A 46 10.57 12.79 -7.06
N LYS A 47 11.90 12.75 -7.21
CA LYS A 47 12.84 13.54 -6.40
C LYS A 47 12.65 15.04 -6.61
N ALA A 48 12.45 15.48 -7.86
CA ALA A 48 12.20 16.88 -8.18
C ALA A 48 10.89 17.42 -7.56
N ASN A 49 9.92 16.54 -7.33
CA ASN A 49 8.62 16.86 -6.72
C ASN A 49 8.54 16.47 -5.22
N ASP A 50 9.66 16.17 -4.56
CA ASP A 50 9.73 15.73 -3.15
C ASP A 50 8.77 14.57 -2.81
N SER A 51 8.62 13.65 -3.77
CA SER A 51 7.70 12.50 -3.71
C SER A 51 8.42 11.17 -3.91
N HIS A 52 9.72 11.13 -3.63
CA HIS A 52 10.53 9.92 -3.75
C HIS A 52 10.07 8.85 -2.75
N TRP A 53 9.71 7.66 -3.24
CA TRP A 53 9.02 6.63 -2.44
C TRP A 53 9.56 5.21 -2.60
N PHE A 54 10.56 4.96 -3.45
CA PHE A 54 11.16 3.63 -3.61
C PHE A 54 12.58 3.67 -4.17
N GLN A 55 13.30 2.59 -3.95
CA GLN A 55 14.59 2.27 -4.55
C GLN A 55 14.56 0.81 -5.00
N LEU A 56 14.98 0.56 -6.24
CA LEU A 56 15.00 -0.77 -6.84
C LEU A 56 16.36 -1.04 -7.48
N GLU A 57 16.81 -2.26 -7.31
CA GLU A 57 18.00 -2.85 -7.92
C GLU A 57 17.61 -4.16 -8.59
N SER A 58 18.45 -4.64 -9.50
CA SER A 58 18.23 -5.93 -10.14
C SER A 58 19.50 -6.75 -10.17
N ASN A 59 19.34 -8.06 -10.41
CA ASN A 59 20.46 -8.93 -10.69
C ASN A 59 21.13 -8.59 -12.04
N ALA A 60 22.31 -9.17 -12.31
CA ALA A 60 23.06 -8.93 -13.55
C ALA A 60 22.25 -9.15 -14.84
N ASN A 61 21.26 -10.05 -14.80
CA ASN A 61 20.42 -10.41 -15.94
C ASN A 61 19.11 -9.60 -16.03
N GLY A 62 18.83 -8.73 -15.06
CA GLY A 62 17.59 -7.95 -14.97
C GLY A 62 16.31 -8.77 -14.79
N THR A 63 16.43 -10.05 -14.41
CA THR A 63 15.29 -10.97 -14.26
C THR A 63 14.72 -11.01 -12.85
N ARG A 64 15.50 -10.60 -11.85
CA ARG A 64 15.06 -10.50 -10.46
C ARG A 64 15.35 -9.11 -9.95
N TRP A 65 14.32 -8.49 -9.39
CA TRP A 65 14.38 -7.13 -8.86
C TRP A 65 14.09 -7.17 -7.36
N PHE A 66 14.82 -6.36 -6.62
CA PHE A 66 14.72 -6.24 -5.17
C PHE A 66 15.07 -4.83 -4.74
N GLY A 67 14.56 -4.41 -3.59
CA GLY A 67 14.83 -3.10 -3.06
C GLY A 67 13.86 -2.76 -1.95
N LYS A 68 13.63 -1.46 -1.76
CA LYS A 68 12.83 -0.93 -0.67
C LYS A 68 11.83 0.09 -1.20
N CYS A 69 10.61 0.03 -0.70
CA CYS A 69 9.62 1.07 -0.89
C CYS A 69 9.23 1.67 0.46
N TRP A 70 8.75 2.90 0.47
CA TRP A 70 8.25 3.52 1.68
C TRP A 70 7.01 4.34 1.44
N HIS A 71 6.21 4.45 2.50
CA HIS A 71 5.01 5.26 2.55
C HIS A 71 5.10 6.20 3.74
N ILE A 72 4.74 7.47 3.52
CA ILE A 72 4.67 8.45 4.59
C ILE A 72 3.22 8.56 5.03
N HIS A 73 2.98 8.31 6.32
CA HIS A 73 1.67 8.45 6.95
C HIS A 73 1.85 9.15 8.29
N GLU A 74 1.10 10.22 8.54
CA GLU A 74 1.19 11.06 9.77
C GLU A 74 2.63 11.48 10.11
N ASN A 75 3.38 12.00 9.13
CA ASN A 75 4.78 12.42 9.27
C ASN A 75 5.76 11.31 9.71
N LYS A 76 5.36 10.03 9.64
CA LYS A 76 6.24 8.88 9.87
C LYS A 76 6.48 8.14 8.56
N LYS A 77 7.74 7.77 8.32
CA LYS A 77 8.16 6.96 7.17
C LYS A 77 8.07 5.48 7.55
N TYR A 78 7.26 4.73 6.81
CA TYR A 78 7.16 3.27 6.90
C TYR A 78 7.87 2.67 5.70
N GLU A 79 8.87 1.84 5.93
CA GLU A 79 9.72 1.25 4.89
C GLU A 79 9.49 -0.26 4.83
N PHE A 80 9.46 -0.81 3.62
CA PHE A 80 9.17 -2.22 3.37
C PHE A 80 10.10 -2.76 2.30
N ASP A 81 10.58 -3.98 2.50
CA ASP A 81 11.31 -4.71 1.48
C ASP A 81 10.37 -5.15 0.35
N VAL A 82 10.75 -4.83 -0.89
CA VAL A 82 10.01 -5.18 -2.11
C VAL A 82 10.88 -6.05 -3.01
N CYS A 83 10.31 -7.11 -3.55
CA CYS A 83 10.97 -7.94 -4.57
C CYS A 83 9.98 -8.51 -5.58
N PHE A 84 10.46 -8.82 -6.77
CA PHE A 84 9.70 -9.51 -7.81
C PHE A 84 10.61 -10.13 -8.86
N ASP A 85 10.10 -11.18 -9.50
CA ASP A 85 10.75 -11.81 -10.64
C ASP A 85 10.03 -11.40 -11.93
N ILE A 86 10.79 -11.20 -12.99
CA ILE A 86 10.27 -10.92 -14.33
C ILE A 86 9.79 -12.24 -14.93
N PRO A 87 8.49 -12.37 -15.26
CA PRO A 87 7.97 -13.59 -15.86
C PRO A 87 8.55 -13.79 -17.26
N VAL A 88 8.66 -15.05 -17.69
CA VAL A 88 9.18 -15.37 -19.03
C VAL A 88 8.34 -14.72 -20.14
N ALA A 89 7.04 -14.55 -19.92
CA ALA A 89 6.13 -13.91 -20.86
C ALA A 89 6.09 -12.36 -20.76
N TYR A 90 7.00 -11.74 -20.01
CA TYR A 90 7.12 -10.28 -19.96
C TYR A 90 7.46 -9.72 -21.35
N PRO A 91 6.92 -8.55 -21.77
CA PRO A 91 6.04 -7.62 -21.05
C PRO A 91 4.54 -7.95 -21.14
N VAL A 92 4.15 -9.07 -21.76
CA VAL A 92 2.73 -9.48 -21.85
C VAL A 92 2.20 -9.87 -20.47
N ALA A 93 2.98 -10.64 -19.71
CA ALA A 93 2.69 -10.96 -18.33
C ALA A 93 3.20 -9.86 -17.38
N ILE A 94 2.38 -9.49 -16.41
CA ILE A 94 2.69 -8.50 -15.38
C ILE A 94 3.63 -9.15 -14.34
N PRO A 95 4.68 -8.45 -13.88
CA PRO A 95 5.50 -8.93 -12.77
C PRO A 95 4.70 -8.90 -11.46
N GLU A 96 4.79 -9.99 -10.69
CA GLU A 96 4.10 -10.12 -9.41
C GLU A 96 4.93 -9.46 -8.30
N ILE A 97 4.55 -8.25 -7.90
CA ILE A 97 5.23 -7.48 -6.85
C ILE A 97 4.95 -8.12 -5.48
N MET A 98 6.01 -8.35 -4.70
CA MET A 98 5.93 -8.97 -3.38
C MET A 98 6.45 -8.04 -2.29
N ILE A 99 5.72 -7.97 -1.18
CA ILE A 99 6.13 -7.36 0.10
C ILE A 99 6.01 -8.44 1.18
N PRO A 100 7.08 -9.20 1.47
CA PRO A 100 7.04 -10.32 2.40
C PRO A 100 6.63 -9.92 3.83
N GLU A 101 7.00 -8.72 4.27
CA GLU A 101 6.72 -8.22 5.62
C GLU A 101 5.22 -8.04 5.94
N LEU A 102 4.41 -7.89 4.89
CA LEU A 102 2.96 -7.71 5.00
C LEU A 102 2.18 -9.04 4.87
N ASP A 103 2.88 -10.18 4.81
CA ASP A 103 2.24 -11.50 4.67
C ASP A 103 1.34 -11.85 5.86
N GLY A 104 0.09 -12.18 5.54
CA GLY A 104 -0.98 -12.39 6.51
C GLY A 104 -1.49 -11.15 7.24
N LYS A 105 -0.97 -9.94 6.98
CA LYS A 105 -1.38 -8.70 7.68
C LYS A 105 -2.48 -7.90 6.97
N THR A 106 -2.60 -8.03 5.64
CA THR A 106 -3.66 -7.40 4.83
C THR A 106 -4.48 -8.46 4.09
N ALA A 107 -5.78 -8.18 3.91
CA ALA A 107 -6.69 -9.02 3.13
C ALA A 107 -6.48 -8.93 1.61
N LYS A 108 -5.79 -7.87 1.12
CA LYS A 108 -5.49 -7.64 -0.30
C LYS A 108 -4.09 -8.14 -0.67
N MET A 109 -3.77 -9.34 -0.21
CA MET A 109 -2.53 -10.01 -0.55
C MET A 109 -2.73 -11.51 -0.72
N TYR A 110 -2.03 -12.09 -1.69
CA TYR A 110 -1.95 -13.54 -1.86
C TYR A 110 -0.85 -14.10 -0.96
N ARG A 111 -0.91 -15.43 -0.73
CA ARG A 111 0.11 -16.16 0.03
C ARG A 111 1.51 -15.87 -0.52
N GLY A 112 2.47 -15.65 0.38
CA GLY A 112 3.86 -15.41 0.03
C GLY A 112 4.15 -13.95 -0.33
N GLY A 113 3.38 -13.00 0.18
CA GLY A 113 3.72 -11.57 0.04
C GLY A 113 3.23 -10.89 -1.24
N LYS A 114 2.56 -11.59 -2.16
CA LYS A 114 2.19 -11.05 -3.48
C LYS A 114 1.00 -10.10 -3.40
N ILE A 115 1.17 -8.86 -3.83
CA ILE A 115 0.10 -7.85 -3.75
C ILE A 115 -1.09 -8.21 -4.66
N CYS A 116 -2.31 -8.06 -4.14
CA CYS A 116 -3.51 -8.17 -4.95
C CYS A 116 -3.73 -6.85 -5.69
N LEU A 117 -3.27 -6.78 -6.94
CA LEU A 117 -3.56 -5.67 -7.84
C LEU A 117 -5.07 -5.55 -8.09
N THR A 118 -5.53 -4.34 -8.38
CA THR A 118 -6.94 -4.07 -8.67
C THR A 118 -7.40 -4.77 -9.96
N ASP A 119 -8.67 -5.14 -10.05
CA ASP A 119 -9.24 -5.79 -11.24
C ASP A 119 -9.09 -4.94 -12.52
N HIS A 120 -9.05 -3.62 -12.36
CA HIS A 120 -8.85 -2.66 -13.45
C HIS A 120 -7.41 -2.63 -13.99
N PHE A 121 -6.44 -3.10 -13.21
CA PHE A 121 -5.03 -3.03 -13.59
C PHE A 121 -4.67 -4.00 -14.72
N LYS A 122 -5.19 -5.24 -14.68
CA LYS A 122 -4.89 -6.26 -15.71
C LYS A 122 -5.35 -5.85 -17.12
N PRO A 123 -6.61 -5.38 -17.33
CA PRO A 123 -7.05 -4.89 -18.63
C PRO A 123 -6.26 -3.65 -19.09
N LEU A 124 -5.94 -2.74 -18.16
CA LEU A 124 -5.17 -1.53 -18.46
C LEU A 124 -3.75 -1.88 -18.94
N TRP A 125 -3.08 -2.82 -18.29
CA TRP A 125 -1.77 -3.31 -18.70
C TRP A 125 -1.82 -3.93 -20.09
N THR A 126 -2.75 -4.87 -20.30
CA THR A 126 -2.88 -5.64 -21.55
C THR A 126 -3.07 -4.73 -22.77
N ARG A 127 -3.84 -3.64 -22.63
CA ARG A 127 -4.07 -2.65 -23.71
C ARG A 127 -2.85 -1.81 -24.05
N ASN A 128 -1.88 -1.70 -23.14
CA ASN A 128 -0.70 -0.85 -23.30
C ASN A 128 0.59 -1.65 -23.47
N VAL A 129 0.55 -2.98 -23.64
CA VAL A 129 1.72 -3.76 -24.02
C VAL A 129 2.16 -3.37 -25.45
N PRO A 130 3.46 -3.15 -25.73
CA PRO A 130 4.64 -3.26 -24.86
C PRO A 130 5.07 -1.94 -24.19
N LYS A 131 4.27 -0.87 -24.29
CA LYS A 131 4.60 0.48 -23.81
C LYS A 131 4.82 0.57 -22.31
N PHE A 132 4.11 -0.25 -21.54
CA PHE A 132 4.27 -0.31 -20.09
C PHE A 132 5.47 -1.16 -19.69
N GLY A 133 6.07 -0.78 -18.56
CA GLY A 133 7.25 -1.41 -17.98
C GLY A 133 7.20 -1.38 -16.45
N ILE A 134 8.35 -1.60 -15.81
CA ILE A 134 8.47 -1.70 -14.35
C ILE A 134 8.07 -0.38 -13.68
N ALA A 135 8.51 0.76 -14.21
CA ALA A 135 8.11 2.07 -13.69
C ALA A 135 6.59 2.26 -13.66
N HIS A 136 5.89 1.76 -14.69
CA HIS A 136 4.44 1.81 -14.77
C HIS A 136 3.79 0.84 -13.77
N ALA A 137 4.34 -0.36 -13.59
CA ALA A 137 3.87 -1.31 -12.57
C ALA A 137 4.01 -0.73 -11.15
N MET A 138 5.08 -0.01 -10.87
CA MET A 138 5.29 0.69 -9.60
C MET A 138 4.29 1.84 -9.42
N ALA A 139 4.14 2.70 -10.43
CA ALA A 139 3.28 3.89 -10.35
C ALA A 139 1.77 3.57 -10.31
N LEU A 140 1.31 2.55 -11.04
CA LEU A 140 -0.11 2.21 -11.19
C LEU A 140 -0.54 1.01 -10.35
N GLY A 141 0.38 0.12 -10.02
CA GLY A 141 0.12 -1.07 -9.22
C GLY A 141 0.46 -0.83 -7.76
N LEU A 142 1.75 -0.76 -7.46
CA LEU A 142 2.23 -0.72 -6.08
C LEU A 142 1.89 0.59 -5.35
N GLY A 143 2.10 1.76 -5.98
CA GLY A 143 1.86 3.05 -5.34
C GLY A 143 0.42 3.22 -4.82
N PRO A 144 -0.61 3.01 -5.66
CA PRO A 144 -2.00 3.06 -5.22
C PRO A 144 -2.34 2.00 -4.17
N TRP A 145 -1.77 0.79 -4.28
CA TRP A 145 -1.98 -0.28 -3.30
C TRP A 145 -1.43 0.11 -1.92
N LEU A 146 -0.19 0.62 -1.85
CA LEU A 146 0.43 1.09 -0.61
C LEU A 146 -0.42 2.20 0.05
N ALA A 147 -0.87 3.18 -0.74
CA ALA A 147 -1.66 4.30 -0.23
C ALA A 147 -3.01 3.89 0.39
N VAL A 148 -3.57 2.76 -0.05
CA VAL A 148 -4.87 2.27 0.40
C VAL A 148 -4.73 1.29 1.57
N GLU A 149 -3.85 0.31 1.44
CA GLU A 149 -3.71 -0.77 2.42
C GLU A 149 -2.96 -0.32 3.69
N ILE A 150 -1.86 0.43 3.54
CA ILE A 150 -1.08 0.89 4.70
C ILE A 150 -1.89 1.88 5.52
N ALA A 151 -2.57 2.83 4.86
CA ALA A 151 -3.43 3.78 5.54
C ALA A 151 -4.54 3.07 6.32
N GLY A 152 -5.22 2.07 5.74
CA GLY A 152 -6.24 1.29 6.45
C GLY A 152 -5.70 0.55 7.68
N TYR A 153 -4.53 -0.07 7.57
CA TYR A 153 -3.91 -0.79 8.68
C TYR A 153 -3.46 0.15 9.81
N LEU A 154 -2.80 1.26 9.47
CA LEU A 154 -2.33 2.24 10.46
C LEU A 154 -3.51 2.93 11.16
N ASN A 155 -4.58 3.22 10.43
CA ASN A 155 -5.80 3.80 11.00
C ASN A 155 -6.44 2.88 12.05
N LEU A 156 -6.47 1.57 11.81
CA LEU A 156 -6.95 0.59 12.80
C LEU A 156 -6.08 0.60 14.07
N LEU A 157 -4.77 0.71 13.91
CA LEU A 157 -3.84 0.74 15.03
C LEU A 157 -3.98 2.03 15.84
N ALA A 158 -4.06 3.19 15.19
CA ALA A 158 -4.29 4.48 15.84
C ALA A 158 -5.60 4.47 16.63
N ASN A 159 -6.69 4.06 15.99
CA ASN A 159 -8.00 3.94 16.64
C ASN A 159 -7.98 2.97 17.84
N SER A 160 -7.15 1.92 17.80
CA SER A 160 -6.99 1.02 18.96
C SER A 160 -6.31 1.70 20.16
N VAL A 161 -5.29 2.52 19.90
CA VAL A 161 -4.57 3.29 20.94
C VAL A 161 -5.45 4.39 21.51
N ASP A 162 -6.22 5.07 20.67
CA ASP A 162 -7.13 6.14 21.10
C ASP A 162 -8.24 5.57 21.98
N ASN A 163 -8.87 4.46 21.58
CA ASN A 163 -9.88 3.80 22.41
C ASN A 163 -9.34 3.38 23.79
N PHE A 164 -8.11 2.89 23.84
CA PHE A 164 -7.48 2.55 25.12
C PHE A 164 -7.29 3.81 25.98
N SER A 165 -6.78 4.89 25.40
CA SER A 165 -6.57 6.17 26.08
C SER A 165 -7.88 6.78 26.58
N HIS A 166 -8.96 6.66 25.80
CA HIS A 166 -10.31 7.07 26.20
C HIS A 166 -10.83 6.25 27.39
N GLY A 167 -10.61 4.93 27.39
CA GLY A 167 -10.95 4.07 28.52
C GLY A 167 -10.23 4.47 29.81
N VAL A 168 -8.92 4.75 29.72
CA VAL A 168 -8.12 5.24 30.86
C VAL A 168 -8.64 6.59 31.36
N SER A 169 -8.93 7.52 30.44
CA SER A 169 -9.44 8.87 30.78
C SER A 169 -10.82 8.83 31.44
N LEU A 170 -11.71 7.97 30.95
CA LEU A 170 -13.02 7.73 31.55
C LEU A 170 -12.87 7.11 32.95
N GLY A 171 -12.01 6.09 33.10
CA GLY A 171 -11.74 5.45 34.39
C GLY A 171 -11.23 6.44 35.44
N ALA A 172 -10.29 7.31 35.06
CA ALA A 172 -9.80 8.38 35.91
C ALA A 172 -10.90 9.38 36.29
N SER A 173 -11.70 9.80 35.32
CA SER A 173 -12.76 10.80 35.51
C SER A 173 -13.88 10.31 36.45
N PHE A 174 -14.31 9.05 36.31
CA PHE A 174 -15.29 8.42 37.21
C PHE A 174 -14.74 8.16 38.61
N SER A 175 -13.42 7.94 38.73
CA SER A 175 -12.76 7.81 40.04
C SER A 175 -12.75 9.12 40.82
N ILE A 176 -12.80 10.28 40.14
CA ILE A 176 -12.90 11.60 40.78
C ILE A 176 -14.33 11.89 41.22
N SER A 177 -15.29 11.83 40.28
CA SER A 177 -16.71 11.97 40.60
C SER A 177 -17.61 11.54 39.43
N VAL A 178 -18.84 11.14 39.75
CA VAL A 178 -19.85 10.78 38.73
C VAL A 178 -20.15 11.96 37.78
N ARG A 179 -20.19 13.21 38.29
CA ARG A 179 -20.38 14.39 37.43
C ARG A 179 -19.24 14.57 36.43
N SER A 180 -17.99 14.43 36.89
CA SER A 180 -16.81 14.53 36.02
C SER A 180 -16.78 13.43 34.98
N GLY A 181 -17.09 12.18 35.37
CA GLY A 181 -17.22 11.06 34.43
C GLY A 181 -18.29 11.27 33.36
N LEU A 182 -19.47 11.79 33.73
CA LEU A 182 -20.55 12.10 32.76
C LEU A 182 -20.17 13.21 31.77
N VAL A 183 -19.48 14.25 32.24
CA VAL A 183 -18.97 15.33 31.38
C VAL A 183 -17.90 14.79 30.43
N ALA A 184 -16.93 14.02 30.94
CA ALA A 184 -15.89 13.40 30.11
C ALA A 184 -16.48 12.47 29.04
N THR A 185 -17.46 11.65 29.41
CA THR A 185 -18.20 10.77 28.48
C THR A 185 -18.89 11.57 27.38
N SER A 186 -19.57 12.66 27.74
CA SER A 186 -20.27 13.51 26.76
C SER A 186 -19.28 14.18 25.81
N CYS A 187 -18.15 14.67 26.32
CA CYS A 187 -17.09 15.28 25.52
C CYS A 187 -16.46 14.28 24.54
N LEU A 188 -16.17 13.05 25.01
CA LEU A 188 -15.65 11.96 24.19
C LEU A 188 -16.62 11.58 23.08
N LEU A 189 -17.90 11.38 23.39
CA LEU A 189 -18.91 11.04 22.38
C LEU A 189 -19.00 12.07 21.24
N ILE A 190 -18.85 13.36 21.55
CA ILE A 190 -18.96 14.44 20.56
C ILE A 190 -17.86 14.37 19.50
N HIS A 191 -16.63 14.01 19.87
CA HIS A 191 -15.52 13.92 18.91
C HIS A 191 -15.29 12.51 18.37
N GLU A 192 -15.57 11.47 19.15
CA GLU A 192 -15.37 10.07 18.72
C GLU A 192 -16.35 9.63 17.63
N VAL A 193 -17.60 10.11 17.66
CA VAL A 193 -18.58 9.74 16.63
C VAL A 193 -18.12 10.18 15.23
N PRO A 194 -17.68 11.44 15.02
CA PRO A 194 -17.05 11.85 13.77
C PRO A 194 -15.80 11.04 13.38
N HIS A 195 -14.93 10.71 14.34
CA HIS A 195 -13.71 9.94 14.09
C HIS A 195 -14.04 8.51 13.62
N GLU A 196 -14.91 7.79 14.31
CA GLU A 196 -15.29 6.42 13.95
C GLU A 196 -16.06 6.33 12.62
N VAL A 197 -16.82 7.36 12.25
CA VAL A 197 -17.46 7.46 10.92
C VAL A 197 -16.39 7.65 9.83
N THR A 198 -15.38 8.48 10.09
CA THR A 198 -14.28 8.71 9.15
C THR A 198 -13.44 7.43 8.97
N ASP A 199 -13.13 6.74 10.06
CA ASP A 199 -12.43 5.45 10.07
C ASP A 199 -13.17 4.37 9.30
N PHE A 200 -14.48 4.30 9.48
CA PHE A 200 -15.32 3.38 8.72
C PHE A 200 -15.20 3.63 7.22
N ILE A 201 -15.18 4.89 6.79
CA ILE A 201 -15.00 5.25 5.37
C ILE A 201 -13.61 4.87 4.87
N ILE A 202 -12.55 5.07 5.66
CA ILE A 202 -11.18 4.67 5.32
C ILE A 202 -11.11 3.15 5.15
N LEU A 203 -11.73 2.39 6.06
CA LEU A 203 -11.76 0.92 5.99
C LEU A 203 -12.48 0.41 4.74
N LEU A 204 -13.63 1.00 4.41
CA LEU A 204 -14.34 0.68 3.17
C LEU A 204 -13.48 0.96 1.94
N ARG A 205 -12.71 2.06 1.93
CA ARG A 205 -11.76 2.38 0.85
C ARG A 205 -10.58 1.41 0.79
N SER A 206 -10.12 0.91 1.95
CA SER A 206 -9.12 -0.17 2.05
C SER A 206 -9.64 -1.56 1.69
N GLY A 207 -10.87 -1.66 1.16
CA GLY A 207 -11.40 -2.90 0.60
C GLY A 207 -12.06 -3.83 1.61
N PHE A 208 -12.34 -3.37 2.84
CA PHE A 208 -13.19 -4.11 3.77
C PHE A 208 -14.65 -4.08 3.30
N SER A 209 -15.36 -5.19 3.46
CA SER A 209 -16.83 -5.19 3.29
C SER A 209 -17.48 -4.39 4.42
N ARG A 210 -18.72 -3.90 4.23
CA ARG A 210 -19.44 -3.13 5.29
C ARG A 210 -19.44 -3.85 6.63
N TRP A 211 -19.77 -5.14 6.61
CA TRP A 211 -19.74 -6.00 7.78
C TRP A 211 -18.32 -6.34 8.25
N GLY A 212 -17.35 -6.42 7.33
CA GLY A 212 -15.95 -6.61 7.66
C GLY A 212 -15.33 -5.40 8.36
N ALA A 213 -15.65 -4.19 7.92
CA ALA A 213 -15.22 -2.92 8.53
C ALA A 213 -15.86 -2.73 9.90
N ILE A 214 -17.18 -2.95 10.01
CA ILE A 214 -17.87 -2.97 11.32
C ILE A 214 -17.25 -4.02 12.22
N LYS A 215 -17.00 -5.23 11.72
CA LYS A 215 -16.35 -6.28 12.52
C LYS A 215 -14.91 -5.90 12.86
N ALA A 216 -14.14 -5.23 12.02
CA ALA A 216 -12.80 -4.77 12.36
C ALA A 216 -12.85 -3.72 13.49
N GLN A 217 -13.81 -2.79 13.42
CA GLN A 217 -14.03 -1.79 14.46
C GLN A 217 -14.64 -2.35 15.75
N VAL A 218 -15.49 -3.39 15.67
CA VAL A 218 -16.18 -3.98 16.85
C VAL A 218 -15.40 -5.17 17.43
N SER A 219 -14.66 -5.91 16.61
CA SER A 219 -13.76 -7.00 17.04
C SER A 219 -12.53 -6.48 17.80
N LYS A 220 -12.45 -5.18 18.08
CA LYS A 220 -11.62 -4.56 19.13
C LYS A 220 -11.65 -5.34 20.46
N PHE A 221 -12.67 -6.17 20.72
CA PHE A 221 -12.82 -6.93 21.97
C PHE A 221 -12.78 -8.47 21.89
N ARG A 222 -12.66 -9.13 20.72
CA ARG A 222 -12.96 -10.58 20.64
C ARG A 222 -11.90 -11.54 20.11
N ASN A 223 -10.68 -11.12 19.80
CA ASN A 223 -9.64 -12.06 19.32
C ASN A 223 -8.21 -11.74 19.80
N PHE A 224 -8.02 -11.43 21.09
CA PHE A 224 -6.75 -11.72 21.74
C PHE A 224 -6.80 -13.14 22.30
N LYS A 225 -6.64 -14.14 21.43
CA LYS A 225 -6.37 -15.52 21.84
C LYS A 225 -4.89 -15.77 21.53
N PRO A 226 -3.96 -15.58 22.49
CA PRO A 226 -2.58 -16.00 22.27
C PRO A 226 -2.62 -17.51 22.04
N ARG A 227 -2.31 -17.93 20.81
CA ARG A 227 -2.10 -19.33 20.50
C ARG A 227 -0.70 -19.66 21.03
N PHE A 228 -0.64 -20.06 22.30
CA PHE A 228 0.51 -20.81 22.78
C PHE A 228 0.54 -22.13 22.00
N SER A 229 1.62 -22.32 21.24
CA SER A 229 2.06 -23.65 20.86
C SER A 229 2.54 -24.36 22.12
N ASN A 230 2.13 -25.61 22.28
CA ASN A 230 2.75 -26.53 23.24
C ASN A 230 4.26 -26.61 23.04
#